data_AF-A0A0V1ND92-F1
#
_entry.id   AF-A0A0V1ND92-F1
#
_cell.length_a   1.000
_cell.length_b   1.000
_cell.length_c   1.000
_cell.angle_alpha   90.00
_cell.angle_beta   90.00
_cell.angle_gamma   90.00
#
_symmetry.space_group_name_H-M   'P 1'
#
loop_
_entity.id
_entity.type
_entity.pdbx_description
1 polymer ?
#
loop_
_entity_poly.entity_id
_entity_poly.type
_entity_poly.pdbx_seq_one_letter_code
_entity_poly.pdbx_strand_id
1 'polypeptide(L)'
;MEQEMQIGNNTHRAILYKGPTQASGKVLLSTAPGNWAEGAAPLTNPRGHSFAASLTGVVANDGNIKFLAYNNVPPAVPKLQTKSNSKGVIIVSTDPGENEGRWIDFRQQKQVTTGLQLKMLKDIY
;
A
#
# COMPACT_ATOMS: atom_id res chain seq x y z
N MET A 1 -20.10 7.06 10.30
CA MET A 1 -18.69 6.65 10.43
C MET A 1 -18.24 6.01 9.12
N GLU A 2 -18.24 6.77 8.01
CA GLU A 2 -17.98 6.24 6.66
C GLU A 2 -17.22 7.30 5.84
N GLN A 3 -15.92 7.47 6.08
CA GLN A 3 -15.09 8.36 5.25
C GLN A 3 -13.80 7.68 4.78
N GLU A 4 -13.87 6.39 4.45
CA GLU A 4 -12.99 5.86 3.42
C GLU A 4 -13.73 5.92 2.10
N MET A 5 -13.20 6.73 1.20
CA MET A 5 -13.77 7.12 -0.08
C MET A 5 -14.32 5.97 -0.92
N GLN A 6 -15.63 6.03 -1.20
CA GLN A 6 -16.20 5.58 -2.47
C GLN A 6 -15.71 6.54 -3.57
N ILE A 7 -15.36 5.97 -4.72
CA ILE A 7 -14.62 6.59 -5.84
C ILE A 7 -15.45 7.70 -6.53
N GLY A 8 -15.64 8.83 -5.87
CA GLY A 8 -16.40 9.99 -6.37
C GLY A 8 -15.78 11.35 -6.06
N ASN A 9 -14.73 11.40 -5.23
CA ASN A 9 -14.00 12.63 -4.94
C ASN A 9 -12.58 12.51 -5.48
N ASN A 10 -12.14 13.46 -6.32
CA ASN A 10 -10.83 13.54 -6.99
C ASN A 10 -9.64 13.53 -6.01
N THR A 11 -9.41 12.41 -5.35
CA THR A 11 -8.32 12.23 -4.41
C THR A 11 -7.15 11.69 -5.18
N HIS A 12 -6.22 12.59 -5.45
CA HIS A 12 -5.04 12.30 -6.23
C HIS A 12 -4.02 11.46 -5.43
N ARG A 13 -4.10 11.48 -4.08
CA ARG A 13 -3.17 10.77 -3.19
C ARG A 13 -3.87 10.30 -1.91
N ALA A 14 -3.53 9.10 -1.45
CA ALA A 14 -3.91 8.57 -0.15
C ALA A 14 -2.70 7.89 0.52
N ILE A 15 -2.63 7.98 1.85
CA ILE A 15 -1.65 7.23 2.65
C ILE A 15 -2.44 6.31 3.57
N LEU A 16 -2.08 5.03 3.55
CA LEU A 16 -2.61 4.04 4.46
C LEU A 16 -1.50 3.59 5.40
N TYR A 17 -1.72 3.74 6.71
CA TYR A 17 -0.84 3.20 7.73
C TYR A 17 -1.53 2.03 8.43
N LYS A 18 -0.93 0.84 8.37
CA LYS A 18 -1.39 -0.35 9.10
C LYS A 18 -0.44 -0.62 10.26
N GLY A 19 -0.96 -0.61 11.49
CA GLY A 19 -0.16 -0.97 12.65
C GLY A 19 0.32 -2.42 12.61
N PRO A 20 1.40 -2.77 13.34
CA PRO A 20 1.72 -4.16 13.64
C PRO A 20 0.49 -4.90 14.15
N THR A 21 0.30 -6.15 13.74
CA THR A 21 -0.81 -7.04 14.14
C THR A 21 -2.26 -6.55 13.90
N GLN A 22 -2.47 -5.33 13.41
CA GLN A 22 -3.80 -4.82 13.09
C GLN A 22 -4.30 -5.31 11.71
N ALA A 23 -5.59 -5.62 11.62
CA ALA A 23 -6.23 -6.05 10.37
C ALA A 23 -6.65 -4.84 9.50
N SER A 24 -7.04 -3.74 10.12
CA SER A 24 -7.30 -2.44 9.49
C SER A 24 -6.15 -1.46 9.75
N GLY A 25 -6.21 -0.30 9.10
CA GLY A 25 -5.24 0.78 9.29
C GLY A 25 -5.94 2.12 9.55
N LYS A 26 -5.16 3.20 9.45
CA LYS A 26 -5.65 4.58 9.35
C LYS A 26 -5.34 5.13 7.98
N VAL A 27 -6.22 5.97 7.46
CA VAL A 27 -6.06 6.60 6.15
C VAL A 27 -5.93 8.11 6.28
N LEU A 28 -5.05 8.68 5.46
CA LEU A 28 -4.94 10.11 5.23
C LEU A 28 -5.23 10.38 3.76
N LEU A 29 -6.19 11.26 3.49
CA LEU A 29 -6.61 11.62 2.13
C LEU A 29 -6.08 13.00 1.77
N SER A 30 -5.71 13.20 0.50
CA SER A 30 -5.24 14.53 0.05
C SER A 30 -6.32 15.62 0.16
N THR A 31 -7.59 15.23 0.17
CA THR A 31 -8.74 16.13 0.35
C THR A 31 -8.97 16.54 1.81
N ALA A 32 -8.34 15.84 2.77
CA ALA A 32 -8.40 16.15 4.19
C ALA A 32 -7.00 16.03 4.83
N PRO A 33 -6.02 16.89 4.45
CA PRO A 33 -4.67 16.84 5.00
C PRO A 33 -4.68 17.01 6.52
N GLY A 34 -3.83 16.27 7.22
CA GLY A 34 -3.74 16.28 8.69
C GLY A 34 -4.81 15.44 9.41
N ASN A 35 -5.91 15.07 8.74
CA ASN A 35 -7.00 14.32 9.36
C ASN A 35 -6.90 12.83 9.07
N TRP A 36 -6.26 12.09 9.98
CA TRP A 36 -6.25 10.63 9.94
C TRP A 36 -7.64 10.08 10.28
N ALA A 37 -8.26 9.40 9.33
CA ALA A 37 -9.50 8.65 9.54
C ALA A 37 -9.20 7.19 9.88
N GLU A 38 -10.09 6.56 10.64
CA GLU A 38 -10.04 5.12 10.85
C GLU A 38 -10.36 4.38 9.54
N GLY A 39 -9.64 3.28 9.31
CA GLY A 39 -9.89 2.41 8.17
C GLY A 39 -11.27 1.79 8.25
N ALA A 40 -12.03 1.81 7.15
CA ALA A 40 -13.43 1.42 7.14
C ALA A 40 -13.60 -0.11 7.19
N ALA A 41 -12.59 -0.88 6.78
CA ALA A 41 -12.60 -2.34 6.84
C ALA A 41 -11.18 -2.93 7.00
N PRO A 42 -11.06 -4.21 7.41
CA PRO A 42 -9.82 -4.96 7.30
C PRO A 42 -9.28 -4.93 5.87
N LEU A 43 -7.96 -4.81 5.70
CA LEU A 43 -7.32 -4.68 4.37
C LEU A 43 -7.40 -5.94 3.50
N THR A 44 -7.77 -7.07 4.09
CA THR A 44 -8.05 -8.32 3.37
C THR A 44 -9.46 -8.33 2.76
N ASN A 45 -10.32 -7.38 3.12
CA ASN A 45 -11.66 -7.27 2.56
C ASN A 45 -11.58 -6.71 1.13
N PRO A 46 -12.27 -7.30 0.13
CA PRO A 46 -12.20 -6.82 -1.25
C PRO A 46 -12.91 -5.48 -1.49
N ARG A 47 -13.55 -4.90 -0.46
CA ARG A 47 -14.36 -3.68 -0.57
C ARG A 47 -14.21 -2.80 0.67
N GLY A 48 -14.68 -1.57 0.56
CA GLY A 48 -14.83 -0.65 1.69
C GLY A 48 -13.61 0.22 1.97
N HIS A 49 -12.51 0.08 1.24
CA HIS A 49 -11.31 0.93 1.42
C HIS A 49 -10.63 1.27 0.09
N SER A 50 -9.95 2.43 0.05
CA SER A 50 -9.29 2.97 -1.15
C SER A 50 -8.20 2.05 -1.72
N PHE A 51 -7.60 1.21 -0.88
CA PHE A 51 -6.61 0.22 -1.31
C PHE A 51 -7.21 -0.88 -2.21
N ALA A 52 -8.37 -1.45 -1.87
CA ALA A 52 -9.03 -2.47 -2.68
C ALA A 52 -9.62 -1.85 -3.97
N ALA A 53 -10.17 -0.64 -3.85
CA ALA A 53 -10.61 0.13 -5.01
C ALA A 53 -9.48 0.31 -6.04
N SER A 54 -8.26 0.63 -5.58
CA SER A 54 -7.11 0.81 -6.46
C SER A 54 -6.63 -0.49 -7.15
N LEU A 55 -7.03 -1.66 -6.64
CA LEU A 55 -6.64 -2.98 -7.17
C LEU A 55 -7.78 -3.71 -7.89
N THR A 56 -8.99 -3.12 -7.99
CA THR A 56 -10.20 -3.83 -8.44
C THR A 56 -10.02 -4.50 -9.81
N GLY A 57 -9.52 -3.78 -10.82
CA GLY A 57 -9.29 -4.34 -12.15
C GLY A 57 -8.14 -5.35 -12.24
N VAL A 58 -7.13 -5.21 -11.38
CA VAL A 58 -6.01 -6.18 -11.29
C VAL A 58 -6.53 -7.52 -10.74
N VAL A 59 -7.28 -7.48 -9.63
CA VAL A 59 -7.82 -8.67 -8.97
C VAL A 59 -8.93 -9.32 -9.80
N ALA A 60 -9.72 -8.52 -10.51
CA ALA A 60 -10.75 -9.00 -11.43
C ALA A 60 -10.19 -9.55 -12.76
N ASN A 61 -8.88 -9.41 -13.01
CA ASN A 61 -8.23 -9.77 -14.27
C ASN A 61 -8.89 -9.11 -15.49
N ASP A 62 -9.14 -7.80 -15.39
CA ASP A 62 -9.75 -7.02 -16.45
C ASP A 62 -8.82 -6.91 -17.67
N GLY A 63 -9.37 -7.18 -18.87
CA GLY A 63 -8.66 -7.12 -20.14
C GLY A 63 -8.15 -5.73 -20.52
N ASN A 64 -8.76 -4.67 -19.99
CA ASN A 64 -8.38 -3.28 -20.25
C ASN A 64 -7.46 -2.70 -19.16
N ILE A 65 -7.14 -3.49 -18.14
CA ILE A 65 -6.19 -3.10 -17.10
C ILE A 65 -4.86 -3.79 -17.35
N LYS A 66 -3.76 -3.04 -17.23
CA LYS A 66 -2.39 -3.55 -17.29
C LYS A 66 -1.65 -3.11 -16.04
N PHE A 67 -0.74 -3.96 -15.58
CA PHE A 67 0.02 -3.65 -14.38
C PHE A 67 1.44 -4.20 -14.41
N LEU A 68 2.33 -3.53 -13.69
CA LEU A 68 3.69 -3.95 -13.39
C LEU A 68 3.87 -4.03 -11.88
N ALA A 69 4.04 -5.25 -11.37
CA ALA A 69 4.41 -5.46 -9.97
C ALA A 69 5.94 -5.47 -9.82
N TYR A 70 6.45 -4.69 -8.87
CA TYR A 70 7.87 -4.67 -8.53
C TYR A 70 8.07 -5.09 -7.07
N ASN A 71 9.12 -5.87 -6.84
CA ASN A 71 9.45 -6.39 -5.52
C ASN A 71 10.95 -6.75 -5.51
N ASN A 72 11.63 -6.48 -4.39
CA ASN A 72 13.01 -6.90 -4.22
C ASN A 72 13.21 -8.41 -4.09
N VAL A 73 12.15 -9.14 -3.74
CA VAL A 73 12.08 -10.62 -3.73
C VAL A 73 10.78 -11.02 -4.45
N PRO A 74 10.77 -11.11 -5.79
CA PRO A 74 9.57 -11.43 -6.55
C PRO A 74 9.12 -12.88 -6.30
N PRO A 75 7.82 -13.15 -6.01
CA PRO A 75 7.35 -14.49 -5.66
C PRO A 75 7.58 -15.56 -6.74
N ALA A 76 7.48 -15.17 -8.01
CA ALA A 76 7.56 -16.09 -9.15
C ALA A 76 8.99 -16.33 -9.66
N VAL A 77 10.01 -15.66 -9.10
CA VAL A 77 11.42 -15.87 -9.48
C VAL A 77 12.24 -16.15 -8.22
N PRO A 78 12.22 -17.41 -7.73
CA PRO A 78 12.96 -17.80 -6.54
C PRO A 78 14.45 -17.46 -6.67
N LYS A 79 15.08 -17.04 -5.57
CA LYS A 79 16.50 -16.66 -5.46
C LYS A 79 16.89 -15.32 -6.10
N LEU A 80 15.97 -14.63 -6.80
CA LEU A 80 16.23 -13.26 -7.22
C LEU A 80 16.04 -12.31 -6.04
N GLN A 81 17.13 -11.65 -5.65
CA GLN A 81 17.11 -10.59 -4.65
C GLN A 81 17.81 -9.34 -5.20
N THR A 82 17.08 -8.23 -5.27
CA THR A 82 17.67 -6.94 -5.69
C THR A 82 18.07 -6.09 -4.49
N LYS A 83 18.92 -5.07 -4.70
CA LYS A 83 19.39 -4.16 -3.64
C LYS A 83 18.32 -3.17 -3.16
N SER A 84 17.34 -2.85 -4.01
CA SER A 84 16.22 -1.99 -3.63
C SER A 84 15.39 -2.67 -2.55
N ASN A 85 14.73 -1.91 -1.68
CA ASN A 85 13.72 -2.43 -0.76
C ASN A 85 12.29 -2.02 -1.17
N SER A 86 12.15 -1.28 -2.26
CA SER A 86 10.86 -0.83 -2.77
C SER A 86 10.05 -2.01 -3.29
N LYS A 87 8.76 -1.99 -3.00
CA LYS A 87 7.76 -2.97 -3.44
C LYS A 87 6.53 -2.20 -3.85
N GLY A 88 5.78 -2.66 -4.84
CA GLY A 88 4.61 -1.92 -5.29
C GLY A 88 4.06 -2.40 -6.61
N VAL A 89 3.09 -1.64 -7.11
CA VAL A 89 2.44 -1.91 -8.39
C VAL A 89 2.14 -0.60 -9.10
N ILE A 90 2.41 -0.58 -10.41
CA ILE A 90 1.96 0.46 -11.32
C ILE A 90 0.80 -0.12 -12.13
N ILE A 91 -0.31 0.60 -12.23
CA ILE A 91 -1.54 0.17 -12.88
C ILE A 91 -1.96 1.24 -13.89
N VAL A 92 -2.34 0.81 -15.08
CA VAL A 92 -2.75 1.69 -16.18
C VAL A 92 -4.00 1.09 -16.84
N SER A 93 -4.97 1.94 -17.15
CA SER A 93 -6.07 1.59 -18.05
C SER A 93 -5.63 1.75 -19.50
N THR A 94 -6.00 0.79 -20.34
CA THR A 94 -5.82 0.82 -21.79
C THR A 94 -7.14 1.04 -22.52
N ASP A 95 -8.20 1.43 -21.82
CA ASP A 95 -9.46 1.79 -22.44
C ASP A 95 -9.28 2.98 -23.40
N PRO A 96 -9.83 2.91 -24.63
CA PRO A 96 -9.71 4.02 -25.58
C PRO A 96 -10.30 5.31 -25.01
N GLY A 97 -9.47 6.36 -24.95
CA GLY A 97 -9.88 7.68 -24.48
C GLY A 97 -9.77 7.88 -22.97
N GLU A 98 -9.42 6.84 -22.20
CA GLU A 98 -9.16 6.96 -20.77
C GLU A 98 -7.72 7.41 -20.51
N ASN A 99 -7.53 8.25 -19.48
CA ASN A 99 -6.22 8.65 -18.97
C ASN A 99 -6.11 8.30 -17.48
N GLU A 100 -6.23 7.01 -17.19
CA GLU A 100 -6.19 6.51 -15.82
C GLU A 100 -4.89 5.75 -15.54
N GLY A 101 -4.11 6.26 -14.58
CA GLY A 101 -2.91 5.62 -14.07
C GLY A 101 -2.84 5.74 -12.56
N ARG A 102 -2.42 4.66 -11.89
CA ARG A 102 -2.28 4.59 -10.43
C ARG A 102 -0.95 3.96 -10.07
N TRP A 103 -0.30 4.49 -9.04
CA TRP A 103 0.92 3.90 -8.48
C TRP A 103 0.74 3.69 -6.98
N ILE A 104 1.05 2.49 -6.52
CA ILE A 104 1.04 2.11 -5.11
C ILE A 104 2.44 1.68 -4.73
N ASP A 105 3.04 2.37 -3.76
CA ASP A 105 4.30 1.96 -3.13
C ASP A 105 4.04 1.36 -1.75
N PHE A 106 4.62 0.19 -1.51
CA PHE A 106 4.59 -0.49 -0.23
C PHE A 106 5.91 -0.25 0.51
N ARG A 107 5.83 0.49 1.61
CA ARG A 107 6.88 0.50 2.62
C ARG A 107 6.49 -0.38 3.79
N GLN A 108 7.24 -1.46 3.95
CA GLN A 108 7.28 -2.15 5.24
C GLN A 108 8.32 -1.46 6.12
N GLN A 109 7.88 -0.98 7.28
CA GLN A 109 8.80 -0.59 8.33
C GLN A 109 9.48 -1.86 8.84
N LYS A 110 10.82 -1.88 8.88
CA LYS A 110 11.53 -2.94 9.59
C LYS A 110 11.05 -2.88 11.04
N GLN A 111 10.38 -3.91 11.51
CA GLN A 111 10.12 -4.01 12.94
C GLN A 111 11.48 -4.15 13.61
N VAL A 112 11.82 -3.18 14.46
CA VAL A 112 12.87 -3.40 15.44
C VAL A 112 12.25 -4.32 16.46
N THR A 113 12.47 -5.63 16.31
CA THR A 113 12.16 -6.57 17.37
C THR A 113 12.99 -6.16 18.57
N THR A 114 12.36 -5.49 19.53
CA THR A 114 12.95 -5.16 20.82
C THR A 114 13.12 -6.47 21.56
N GLY A 115 14.30 -7.05 21.42
CA GLY A 115 14.67 -8.29 22.07
C GLY A 115 16.18 -8.34 22.17
N LEU A 116 16.71 -7.62 23.17
CA LEU A 116 18.09 -7.65 23.63
C LEU A 116 19.14 -7.39 22.55
N GLN A 117 19.68 -6.18 22.55
CA GLN A 117 21.10 -5.83 22.31
C GLN A 117 21.12 -4.32 22.08
N LEU A 118 20.91 -3.56 23.16
CA LEU A 118 21.56 -2.25 23.27
C LEU A 118 23.06 -2.55 23.37
N LYS A 119 23.68 -2.89 22.24
CA LYS A 119 25.12 -3.02 22.06
C LYS A 119 25.70 -1.60 21.97
N MET A 120 25.43 -0.81 23.01
CA MET A 120 26.03 0.49 23.31
C MET A 120 26.40 0.57 24.81
N LEU A 121 26.55 -0.57 25.46
CA LEU A 121 27.17 -0.73 26.79
C LEU A 121 28.53 -1.44 26.64
N LYS A 122 29.31 -1.04 25.62
CA LYS A 122 30.70 -1.50 25.46
C LYS A 122 31.72 -0.39 25.23
N ASP A 123 31.29 0.85 25.07
CA ASP A 123 32.21 1.96 24.94
C ASP A 123 31.97 2.98 26.07
N ILE A 124 32.84 2.91 27.09
CA ILE A 124 33.24 4.01 28.00
C ILE A 124 32.42 4.18 29.30
N TYR A 125 32.76 3.38 30.33
CA TYR A 125 33.39 3.80 31.60
C TYR A 125 34.27 2.65 32.11
#